data_AF-A0A7Y0QZR5-F1
#
_entry.id   AF-A0A7Y0QZR5-F1
#
_cell.length_a   1.000
_cell.length_b   1.000
_cell.length_c   1.000
_cell.angle_alpha   90.00
_cell.angle_beta   90.00
_cell.angle_gamma   90.00
#
_symmetry.space_group_name_H-M   'P 1'
#
loop_
_entity.id
_entity.type
_entity.pdbx_description
1 polymer ?
#
loop_
_entity_poly.entity_id
_entity_poly.type
_entity_poly.pdbx_seq_one_letter_code
_entity_poly.pdbx_strand_id
1 'polypeptide(L)'
;MKKHLLTSLLLSSLTLFGCSSVETPNLEQFTHFSGGKVAGDASSLYWMTEKLTRVSTAADYVTMGDNGWFKSDYRWDEGELRELIRKGEQVDTKQEQVDTKQELVPFQIHIRFNKDGEAVYQKYRVNRKVLPLQHDQLERYKAEANDVVASVKAQSRNNQSLIQGYWNGQSFETCKGKVFSTLEFNQTLPKFIIERLSSVDSYVAFVGKQSRNKAMVDELLMLNDDDFDCVSRPTLISE
;
A
#
# COMPACT_ATOMS: atom_id res chain seq x y z
N MET A 1 34.87 47.44 58.29
CA MET A 1 33.80 48.21 57.63
C MET A 1 34.19 48.45 56.18
N LYS A 2 33.25 48.24 55.23
CA LYS A 2 33.24 48.68 53.81
C LYS A 2 34.33 48.07 52.90
N LYS A 3 34.03 47.21 51.92
CA LYS A 3 33.17 47.26 50.71
C LYS A 3 33.97 47.63 49.44
N HIS A 4 34.01 46.63 48.54
CA HIS A 4 33.76 46.70 47.09
C HIS A 4 34.90 46.98 46.07
N LEU A 5 34.99 46.01 45.13
CA LEU A 5 35.07 46.16 43.64
C LEU A 5 36.42 46.69 43.08
N LEU A 6 36.97 46.31 41.92
CA LEU A 6 36.59 45.48 40.78
C LEU A 6 37.88 45.24 39.94
N THR A 7 38.04 44.00 39.46
CA THR A 7 38.48 43.58 38.10
C THR A 7 39.34 44.50 37.20
N SER A 8 40.40 43.91 36.62
CA SER A 8 40.49 43.69 35.16
C SER A 8 41.58 42.66 34.85
N LEU A 9 41.17 41.39 34.67
CA LEU A 9 42.00 40.36 34.04
C LEU A 9 41.62 40.30 32.56
N LEU A 10 42.61 40.58 31.71
CA LEU A 10 42.61 40.28 30.29
C LEU A 10 42.70 38.76 30.10
N LEU A 11 41.62 38.10 29.71
CA LEU A 11 41.71 36.83 28.99
C LEU A 11 40.80 36.87 27.76
N SER A 12 41.50 36.99 26.63
CA SER A 12 41.11 36.63 25.28
C SER A 12 40.28 35.34 25.21
N SER A 13 39.00 35.46 24.86
CA SER A 13 38.20 34.35 24.34
C SER A 13 38.11 34.49 22.82
N LEU A 14 38.73 33.52 22.14
CA LEU A 14 38.62 33.31 20.70
C LEU A 14 37.14 33.15 20.33
N THR A 15 36.62 34.07 19.52
CA THR A 15 35.35 33.87 18.81
C THR A 15 35.58 32.89 17.67
N LEU A 16 35.39 31.60 17.95
CA LEU A 16 35.12 30.60 16.93
C LEU A 16 33.75 30.92 16.35
N PHE A 17 33.72 31.47 15.14
CA PHE A 17 32.53 31.50 14.32
C PHE A 17 32.16 30.06 13.98
N GLY A 18 31.22 29.49 14.73
CA GLY A 18 30.55 28.26 14.35
C GLY A 18 29.72 28.53 13.11
N CYS A 19 30.20 28.07 11.95
CA CYS A 19 29.31 27.82 10.82
C CYS A 19 28.32 26.75 11.28
N SER A 20 27.11 27.15 11.68
CA SER A 20 26.00 26.20 11.72
C SER A 20 25.81 25.72 10.29
N SER A 21 26.21 24.49 10.02
CA SER A 21 25.71 23.77 8.86
C SER A 21 24.20 23.74 9.01
N VAL A 22 23.51 24.66 8.34
CA VAL A 22 22.08 24.52 8.10
C VAL A 22 21.99 23.27 7.25
N GLU A 23 21.59 22.15 7.85
CA GLU A 23 21.21 20.96 7.10
C GLU A 23 20.17 21.43 6.08
N THR A 24 20.57 21.51 4.82
CA THR A 24 19.64 21.75 3.73
C THR A 24 18.61 20.63 3.82
N PRO A 25 17.32 20.93 4.05
CA PRO A 25 16.31 19.89 4.14
C PRO A 25 16.37 19.08 2.85
N ASN A 26 16.46 17.76 2.99
CA ASN A 26 16.51 16.85 1.87
C ASN A 26 15.33 17.16 0.92
N LEU A 27 15.63 17.74 -0.25
CA LEU A 27 14.63 18.25 -1.19
C LEU A 27 13.69 17.14 -1.71
N GLU A 28 14.06 15.88 -1.49
CA GLU A 28 13.31 14.70 -1.88
C GLU A 28 12.97 13.81 -0.67
N GLN A 29 12.32 14.39 0.33
CA GLN A 29 11.76 13.59 1.42
C GLN A 29 10.57 12.76 0.90
N PHE A 30 10.83 11.48 0.67
CA PHE A 30 9.81 10.47 0.41
C PHE A 30 9.35 9.82 1.71
N THR A 31 8.04 9.64 1.85
CA THR A 31 7.44 8.87 2.95
C THR A 31 6.58 7.77 2.39
N HIS A 32 6.76 6.55 2.88
CA HIS A 32 6.05 5.37 2.40
C HIS A 32 5.03 4.90 3.43
N PHE A 33 3.85 4.55 2.93
CA PHE A 33 2.74 4.04 3.71
C PHE A 33 2.18 2.79 3.03
N SER A 34 1.49 1.96 3.80
CA SER A 34 0.84 0.77 3.30
C SER A 34 -0.47 0.51 4.05
N GLY A 35 -1.34 -0.28 3.45
CA GLY A 35 -2.66 -0.54 3.99
C GLY A 35 -3.38 -1.63 3.22
N GLY A 36 -4.69 -1.71 3.38
CA GLY A 36 -5.52 -2.68 2.67
C GLY A 36 -6.96 -2.64 3.14
N LYS A 37 -7.83 -3.42 2.51
CA LYS A 37 -9.20 -3.64 2.99
C LYS A 37 -9.81 -4.89 2.37
N VAL A 38 -10.87 -5.38 3.00
CA VAL A 38 -11.78 -6.37 2.43
C VAL A 38 -13.11 -5.70 2.06
N ALA A 39 -13.64 -6.02 0.89
CA ALA A 39 -14.95 -5.56 0.41
C ALA A 39 -15.67 -6.69 -0.33
N GLY A 40 -16.63 -7.34 0.35
CA GLY A 40 -17.24 -8.57 -0.15
C GLY A 40 -16.18 -9.67 -0.27
N ASP A 41 -16.07 -10.28 -1.45
CA ASP A 41 -15.06 -11.31 -1.73
C ASP A 41 -13.72 -10.71 -2.20
N ALA A 42 -13.62 -9.38 -2.27
CA ALA A 42 -12.40 -8.70 -2.73
C ALA A 42 -11.48 -8.38 -1.56
N SER A 43 -10.20 -8.75 -1.68
CA SER A 43 -9.14 -8.40 -0.73
C SER A 43 -8.11 -7.54 -1.42
N SER A 44 -7.77 -6.41 -0.81
CA SER A 44 -6.89 -5.41 -1.43
C SER A 44 -5.69 -5.10 -0.54
N LEU A 45 -4.50 -5.11 -1.13
CA LEU A 45 -3.23 -4.70 -0.51
C LEU A 45 -2.77 -3.39 -1.14
N TYR A 46 -2.39 -2.39 -0.32
CA TYR A 46 -2.09 -1.04 -0.77
C TYR A 46 -0.68 -0.58 -0.39
N TRP A 47 -0.09 0.22 -1.29
CA TRP A 47 1.15 0.96 -1.07
C TRP A 47 0.95 2.40 -1.54
N MET A 48 1.49 3.37 -0.79
CA MET A 48 1.44 4.79 -1.13
C MET A 48 2.78 5.44 -0.81
N THR A 49 3.22 6.37 -1.66
CA THR A 49 4.39 7.22 -1.41
C THR A 49 4.00 8.68 -1.53
N GLU A 50 4.38 9.46 -0.53
CA GLU A 50 4.30 10.92 -0.57
C GLU A 50 5.68 11.53 -0.84
N LYS A 51 5.72 12.61 -1.62
CA LYS A 51 6.87 13.51 -1.79
C LYS A 51 6.49 14.86 -1.20
N LEU A 52 7.22 15.34 -0.19
CA LEU A 52 6.96 16.61 0.49
C LEU A 52 5.48 16.77 0.91
N THR A 53 4.89 15.73 1.51
CA THR A 53 3.46 15.63 1.98
C THR A 53 2.38 15.52 0.90
N ARG A 54 2.74 15.54 -0.39
CA ARG A 54 1.81 15.29 -1.49
C ARG A 54 1.92 13.86 -1.95
N VAL A 55 0.80 13.23 -2.28
CA VAL A 55 0.81 11.90 -2.90
C VAL A 55 1.54 12.01 -4.22
N SER A 56 2.54 11.15 -4.40
CA SER A 56 3.31 11.04 -5.64
C SER A 56 2.91 9.77 -6.39
N THR A 57 2.86 8.64 -5.68
CA THR A 57 2.51 7.34 -6.26
C THR A 57 1.69 6.51 -5.30
N ALA A 58 0.90 5.59 -5.85
CA ALA A 58 0.25 4.53 -5.11
C ALA A 58 0.20 3.26 -5.95
N ALA A 59 -0.04 2.12 -5.33
CA ALA A 59 -0.21 0.85 -6.01
C ALA A 59 -1.16 -0.05 -5.22
N ASP A 60 -1.84 -0.95 -5.92
CA ASP A 60 -2.67 -1.96 -5.29
C ASP A 60 -2.49 -3.36 -5.90
N TYR A 61 -2.74 -4.37 -5.09
CA TYR A 61 -2.95 -5.74 -5.51
C TYR A 61 -4.30 -6.19 -4.96
N VAL A 62 -5.16 -6.68 -5.84
CA VAL A 62 -6.54 -7.04 -5.50
C VAL A 62 -6.83 -8.45 -5.99
N THR A 63 -7.38 -9.27 -5.11
CA THR A 63 -7.96 -10.58 -5.44
C THR A 63 -9.47 -10.50 -5.24
N MET A 64 -10.25 -11.21 -6.06
CA MET A 64 -11.72 -11.16 -6.05
C MET A 64 -12.33 -12.57 -6.09
N GLY A 65 -11.81 -13.47 -5.25
CA GLY A 65 -12.16 -14.89 -5.28
C GLY A 65 -12.00 -15.48 -6.69
N ASP A 66 -13.03 -16.18 -7.16
CA ASP A 66 -13.04 -16.83 -8.48
C ASP A 66 -13.19 -15.83 -9.65
N ASN A 67 -13.44 -14.55 -9.37
CA ASN A 67 -13.63 -13.52 -10.40
C ASN A 67 -12.31 -12.93 -10.93
N GLY A 68 -11.18 -13.32 -10.34
CA GLY A 68 -9.84 -12.97 -10.81
C GLY A 68 -9.08 -12.05 -9.87
N TRP A 69 -8.08 -11.38 -10.42
CA TRP A 69 -7.13 -10.58 -9.66
C TRP A 69 -6.54 -9.48 -10.54
N PHE A 70 -6.02 -8.43 -9.92
CA PHE A 70 -5.23 -7.42 -10.64
C PHE A 70 -4.21 -6.74 -9.75
N LYS A 71 -3.25 -6.11 -10.40
CA LYS A 71 -2.35 -5.13 -9.81
C LYS A 71 -2.44 -3.81 -10.55
N SER A 72 -2.37 -2.72 -9.80
CA SER A 72 -2.40 -1.36 -10.33
C SER A 72 -1.20 -0.55 -9.85
N ASP A 73 -0.80 0.41 -10.67
CA ASP A 73 0.19 1.43 -10.35
C ASP A 73 -0.35 2.78 -10.78
N TYR A 74 -0.18 3.78 -9.93
CA TYR A 74 -0.81 5.09 -10.02
C TYR A 74 0.22 6.18 -9.78
N ARG A 75 0.13 7.26 -10.55
CA ARG A 75 0.99 8.44 -10.41
C ARG A 75 0.16 9.71 -10.35
N TRP A 76 0.46 10.54 -9.36
CA TRP A 76 -0.09 11.89 -9.21
C TRP A 76 0.97 12.93 -9.56
N ASP A 77 0.49 14.07 -10.06
CA ASP A 77 1.28 15.27 -10.22
C ASP A 77 0.40 16.48 -9.94
N GLU A 78 0.93 17.43 -9.17
CA GLU A 78 0.21 18.60 -8.67
C GLU A 78 -1.10 18.30 -7.91
N GLY A 79 -1.25 17.07 -7.38
CA GLY A 79 -2.45 16.63 -6.65
C GLY A 79 -3.50 15.93 -7.52
N GLU A 80 -3.29 15.87 -8.83
CA GLU A 80 -4.18 15.21 -9.78
C GLU A 80 -3.60 13.88 -10.26
N LEU A 81 -4.46 12.86 -10.43
CA LEU A 81 -4.07 11.57 -10.99
C LEU A 81 -3.66 11.78 -12.46
N ARG A 82 -2.42 11.43 -12.82
CA ARG A 82 -1.89 11.60 -14.18
C ARG A 82 -1.80 10.32 -14.96
N GLU A 83 -1.59 9.21 -14.29
CA GLU A 83 -1.40 7.94 -14.96
C GLU A 83 -1.84 6.78 -14.09
N LEU A 84 -2.44 5.79 -14.75
CA LEU A 84 -2.87 4.54 -14.18
C LEU A 84 -2.51 3.43 -15.15
N ILE A 85 -1.82 2.40 -14.66
CA ILE A 85 -1.68 1.13 -15.36
C ILE A 85 -2.23 0.04 -14.47
N ARG A 86 -3.10 -0.81 -15.01
CA ARG A 86 -3.64 -1.99 -14.34
C ARG A 86 -3.49 -3.22 -15.22
N LYS A 87 -3.08 -4.34 -14.62
CA LYS A 87 -2.93 -5.63 -15.31
C LYS A 87 -3.43 -6.74 -14.41
N GLY A 88 -4.05 -7.75 -14.99
CA GLY A 88 -4.56 -8.88 -14.22
C GLY A 88 -5.34 -9.84 -15.09
N GLU A 89 -6.17 -10.64 -14.42
CA GLU A 89 -7.10 -11.57 -15.03
C GLU A 89 -8.50 -11.30 -14.51
N GLN A 90 -9.47 -11.39 -15.41
CA GLN A 90 -10.89 -11.21 -15.09
C GLN A 90 -11.72 -12.24 -15.85
N VAL A 91 -12.93 -12.45 -15.39
CA VAL A 91 -13.92 -13.31 -16.04
C VAL A 91 -14.19 -12.84 -17.48
N ASP A 92 -14.22 -13.76 -18.45
CA ASP A 92 -14.66 -13.41 -19.80
C ASP A 92 -16.18 -13.16 -19.84
N THR A 93 -16.59 -11.89 -19.78
CA THR A 93 -18.00 -11.48 -19.83
C THR A 93 -18.70 -11.80 -21.16
N LYS A 94 -18.00 -12.36 -22.16
CA LYS A 94 -18.58 -12.79 -23.43
C LYS A 94 -19.00 -14.27 -23.44
N GLN A 95 -18.64 -15.04 -22.42
CA GLN A 95 -19.11 -16.40 -22.22
C GLN A 95 -20.34 -16.39 -21.30
N GLU A 96 -21.40 -15.69 -21.69
CA GLU A 96 -22.72 -15.96 -21.14
C GLU A 96 -23.22 -17.28 -21.75
N GLN A 97 -23.36 -18.30 -20.91
CA GLN A 97 -24.01 -19.58 -21.19
C GLN A 97 -23.24 -20.59 -22.07
N VAL A 98 -22.34 -21.33 -21.44
CA VAL A 98 -22.25 -22.80 -21.58
C VAL A 98 -21.78 -23.32 -20.21
N ASP A 99 -22.19 -24.52 -19.79
CA ASP A 99 -21.87 -25.21 -18.53
C ASP A 99 -20.36 -25.50 -18.29
N THR A 100 -19.47 -24.62 -18.72
CA THR A 100 -18.03 -24.70 -18.58
C THR A 100 -17.54 -23.74 -17.49
N LYS A 101 -16.52 -24.20 -16.75
CA LYS A 101 -15.82 -23.47 -15.70
C LYS A 101 -15.53 -22.02 -16.15
N GLN A 102 -15.89 -21.05 -15.31
CA GLN A 102 -15.68 -19.62 -15.51
C GLN A 102 -14.22 -19.33 -15.90
N GLU A 103 -13.98 -18.95 -17.15
CA GLU A 103 -12.63 -18.76 -17.68
C GLU A 103 -12.12 -17.35 -17.34
N LEU A 104 -10.94 -17.30 -16.72
CA LEU A 104 -10.22 -16.05 -16.48
C LEU A 104 -9.37 -15.70 -17.71
N VAL A 105 -9.53 -14.49 -18.21
CA VAL A 105 -8.78 -13.95 -19.35
C VAL A 105 -7.93 -12.75 -18.94
N PRO A 106 -6.71 -12.60 -19.52
CA PRO A 106 -5.84 -11.50 -19.18
C PRO A 106 -6.42 -10.17 -19.69
N PHE A 107 -6.26 -9.13 -18.88
CA PHE A 107 -6.61 -7.76 -19.25
C PHE A 107 -5.51 -6.77 -18.88
N GLN A 108 -5.52 -5.64 -19.57
CA GLN A 108 -4.64 -4.51 -19.29
C GLN A 108 -5.37 -3.20 -19.56
N ILE A 109 -5.20 -2.24 -18.64
CA ILE A 109 -5.65 -0.87 -18.76
C ILE A 109 -4.42 0.04 -18.65
N HIS A 110 -4.38 1.07 -19.48
CA HIS A 110 -3.42 2.16 -19.37
C HIS A 110 -4.13 3.47 -19.72
N ILE A 111 -4.19 4.39 -18.77
CA ILE A 111 -4.84 5.68 -18.92
C ILE A 111 -3.85 6.78 -18.51
N ARG A 112 -3.81 7.86 -19.29
CA ARG A 112 -3.13 9.10 -18.88
C ARG A 112 -4.12 10.25 -18.92
N PHE A 113 -4.07 11.10 -17.91
CA PHE A 113 -4.94 12.26 -17.73
C PHE A 113 -4.15 13.57 -17.89
N ASN A 114 -4.82 14.61 -18.40
CA ASN A 114 -4.28 15.98 -18.37
C ASN A 114 -4.46 16.62 -16.98
N LYS A 115 -4.16 17.92 -16.87
CA LYS A 115 -4.30 18.69 -15.61
C LYS A 115 -5.74 18.97 -15.21
N ASP A 116 -6.65 18.86 -16.15
CA ASP A 116 -8.07 19.06 -15.95
C ASP A 116 -8.78 17.72 -15.65
N GLY A 117 -8.00 16.63 -15.54
CA GLY A 117 -8.47 15.28 -15.26
C GLY A 117 -9.07 14.55 -16.48
N GLU A 118 -8.96 15.08 -17.68
CA GLU A 118 -9.49 14.44 -18.89
C GLU A 118 -8.51 13.39 -19.43
N ALA A 119 -9.04 12.26 -19.90
CA ALA A 119 -8.21 11.19 -20.46
C ALA A 119 -7.63 11.62 -21.83
N VAL A 120 -6.32 11.81 -21.90
CA VAL A 120 -5.57 12.14 -23.13
C VAL A 120 -4.94 10.91 -23.79
N TYR A 121 -4.89 9.79 -23.06
CA TYR A 121 -4.50 8.48 -23.58
C TYR A 121 -5.33 7.42 -22.89
N GLN A 122 -5.84 6.46 -23.66
CA GLN A 122 -6.53 5.30 -23.13
C GLN A 122 -6.24 4.06 -23.97
N LYS A 123 -5.95 2.96 -23.28
CA LYS A 123 -5.85 1.64 -23.88
C LYS A 123 -6.40 0.62 -22.90
N TYR A 124 -7.52 0.01 -23.27
CA TYR A 124 -8.08 -1.12 -22.57
C TYR A 124 -8.03 -2.35 -23.47
N ARG A 125 -7.46 -3.44 -22.95
CA ARG A 125 -7.36 -4.72 -23.65
C ARG A 125 -7.88 -5.84 -22.78
N VAL A 126 -8.68 -6.72 -23.39
CA VAL A 126 -9.18 -7.96 -22.77
C VAL A 126 -8.96 -9.08 -23.75
N ASN A 127 -8.26 -10.13 -23.35
CA ASN A 127 -7.93 -11.26 -24.21
C ASN A 127 -7.39 -10.81 -25.58
N ARG A 128 -6.42 -9.87 -25.55
CA ARG A 128 -5.79 -9.22 -26.72
C ARG A 128 -6.70 -8.32 -27.58
N LYS A 129 -8.01 -8.25 -27.31
CA LYS A 129 -8.95 -7.36 -28.00
C LYS A 129 -8.90 -5.97 -27.38
N VAL A 130 -8.79 -4.92 -28.21
CA VAL A 130 -8.86 -3.53 -27.75
C VAL A 130 -10.32 -3.13 -27.61
N LEU A 131 -10.69 -2.57 -26.45
CA LEU A 131 -12.04 -2.14 -26.13
C LEU A 131 -12.04 -0.64 -25.80
N PRO A 132 -13.11 0.11 -26.12
CA PRO A 132 -13.25 1.48 -25.67
C PRO A 132 -13.50 1.53 -24.16
N LEU A 133 -12.94 2.55 -23.50
CA LEU A 133 -13.34 2.92 -22.14
C LEU A 133 -14.44 3.98 -22.21
N GLN A 134 -15.51 3.76 -21.47
CA GLN A 134 -16.60 4.71 -21.29
C GLN A 134 -16.27 5.73 -20.20
N HIS A 135 -16.93 6.88 -20.23
CA HIS A 135 -16.67 7.97 -19.29
C HIS A 135 -16.88 7.55 -17.83
N ASP A 136 -17.93 6.81 -17.53
CA ASP A 136 -18.21 6.25 -16.20
C ASP A 136 -17.11 5.29 -15.72
N GLN A 137 -16.48 4.53 -16.63
CA GLN A 137 -15.33 3.69 -16.30
C GLN A 137 -14.11 4.52 -15.92
N LEU A 138 -13.84 5.61 -16.65
CA LEU A 138 -12.74 6.53 -16.35
C LEU A 138 -12.90 7.16 -14.98
N GLU A 139 -14.11 7.63 -14.64
CA GLU A 139 -14.41 8.21 -13.33
C GLU A 139 -14.31 7.17 -12.21
N ARG A 140 -14.74 5.93 -12.44
CA ARG A 140 -14.53 4.83 -11.47
C ARG A 140 -13.06 4.57 -11.20
N TYR A 141 -12.21 4.52 -12.22
CA TYR A 141 -10.78 4.31 -12.02
C TYR A 141 -10.10 5.44 -11.23
N LYS A 142 -10.52 6.69 -11.42
CA LYS A 142 -10.07 7.81 -10.59
C LYS A 142 -10.53 7.66 -9.14
N ALA A 143 -11.79 7.30 -8.94
CA ALA A 143 -12.36 7.10 -7.62
C ALA A 143 -11.64 5.98 -6.86
N GLU A 144 -11.37 4.85 -7.51
CA GLU A 144 -10.60 3.73 -6.95
C GLU A 144 -9.18 4.16 -6.56
N ALA A 145 -8.47 4.89 -7.43
CA ALA A 145 -7.12 5.38 -7.12
C ALA A 145 -7.10 6.31 -5.90
N ASN A 146 -8.10 7.20 -5.78
CA ASN A 146 -8.23 8.11 -4.65
C ASN A 146 -8.68 7.39 -3.37
N ASP A 147 -9.47 6.33 -3.48
CA ASP A 147 -9.88 5.48 -2.36
C ASP A 147 -8.69 4.69 -1.76
N VAL A 148 -7.74 4.25 -2.58
CA VAL A 148 -6.45 3.71 -2.09
C VAL A 148 -5.73 4.73 -1.21
N VAL A 149 -5.59 5.97 -1.69
CA VAL A 149 -4.96 7.06 -0.94
C VAL A 149 -5.70 7.35 0.37
N ALA A 150 -7.02 7.46 0.32
CA ALA A 150 -7.85 7.75 1.49
C ALA A 150 -7.72 6.64 2.55
N SER A 151 -7.78 5.37 2.12
CA SER A 151 -7.67 4.20 2.99
C SER A 151 -6.32 4.14 3.70
N VAL A 152 -5.23 4.29 2.93
CA VAL A 152 -3.87 4.27 3.50
C VAL A 152 -3.64 5.43 4.46
N LYS A 153 -4.14 6.63 4.15
CA LYS A 153 -4.04 7.78 5.06
C LYS A 153 -4.83 7.57 6.35
N ALA A 154 -6.04 7.02 6.26
CA ALA A 154 -6.86 6.73 7.44
C ALA A 154 -6.17 5.70 8.34
N GLN A 155 -5.65 4.62 7.77
CA GLN A 155 -4.94 3.57 8.50
C GLN A 155 -3.63 4.09 9.12
N SER A 156 -2.86 4.86 8.37
CA SER A 156 -1.64 5.48 8.89
C SER A 156 -1.91 6.38 10.11
N ARG A 157 -2.97 7.20 10.08
CA ARG A 157 -3.39 8.02 11.25
C ARG A 157 -3.71 7.18 12.49
N ASN A 158 -4.15 5.94 12.30
CA ASN A 158 -4.44 4.99 13.36
C ASN A 158 -3.21 4.15 13.78
N ASN A 159 -2.02 4.46 13.27
CA ASN A 159 -0.79 3.69 13.39
C ASN A 159 -0.92 2.26 12.85
N GLN A 160 -1.72 2.08 11.82
CA GLN A 160 -1.93 0.82 11.13
C GLN A 160 -1.14 0.80 9.82
N SER A 161 -0.74 -0.40 9.42
CA SER A 161 -0.05 -0.64 8.15
C SER A 161 -0.37 -2.05 7.64
N LEU A 162 -0.12 -2.28 6.36
CA LEU A 162 -0.12 -3.62 5.79
C LEU A 162 1.07 -4.42 6.34
N ILE A 163 0.77 -5.60 6.89
CA ILE A 163 1.72 -6.58 7.37
C ILE A 163 1.43 -7.90 6.66
N GLN A 164 2.48 -8.53 6.13
CA GLN A 164 2.41 -9.80 5.41
C GLN A 164 3.48 -10.73 5.96
N GLY A 165 3.24 -12.03 5.96
CA GLY A 165 4.20 -13.01 6.45
C GLY A 165 3.62 -14.41 6.58
N TYR A 166 4.36 -15.27 7.27
CA TYR A 166 4.04 -16.68 7.47
C TYR A 166 3.79 -16.95 8.95
N TRP A 167 2.68 -17.62 9.23
CA TRP A 167 2.33 -18.11 10.55
C TRP A 167 2.54 -19.62 10.60
N ASN A 168 3.30 -20.11 11.57
CA ASN A 168 3.63 -21.53 11.72
C ASN A 168 2.98 -22.20 12.97
N GLY A 169 1.87 -21.64 13.46
CA GLY A 169 1.22 -22.09 14.69
C GLY A 169 1.85 -21.59 16.00
N GLN A 170 3.08 -21.09 15.97
CA GLN A 170 3.78 -20.60 17.17
C GLN A 170 4.26 -19.15 17.04
N SER A 171 4.74 -18.78 15.86
CA SER A 171 5.34 -17.50 15.57
C SER A 171 4.91 -16.99 14.21
N PHE A 172 4.90 -15.66 14.08
CA PHE A 172 4.64 -14.97 12.83
C PHE A 172 5.93 -14.35 12.31
N GLU A 173 6.44 -14.82 11.16
CA GLU A 173 7.57 -14.22 10.47
C GLU A 173 7.08 -13.35 9.31
N THR A 174 7.36 -12.06 9.36
CA THR A 174 7.01 -11.15 8.27
C THR A 174 7.81 -11.44 7.02
N CYS A 175 7.28 -11.05 5.86
CA CYS A 175 7.98 -11.03 4.57
C CYS A 175 9.29 -10.21 4.55
N LYS A 176 9.59 -9.47 5.62
CA LYS A 176 10.83 -8.68 5.81
C LYS A 176 11.78 -9.30 6.84
N GLY A 177 11.52 -10.53 7.30
CA GLY A 177 12.36 -11.29 8.23
C GLY A 177 12.20 -10.92 9.72
N LYS A 178 11.24 -10.04 10.07
CA LYS A 178 10.92 -9.76 11.48
C LYS A 178 10.01 -10.85 12.04
N VAL A 179 10.38 -11.43 13.17
CA VAL A 179 9.63 -12.50 13.85
C VAL A 179 8.89 -11.96 15.07
N PHE A 180 7.65 -12.41 15.26
CA PHE A 180 6.79 -12.11 16.40
C PHE A 180 6.35 -13.40 17.09
N SER A 181 6.39 -13.42 18.41
CA SER A 181 5.98 -14.58 19.21
C SER A 181 4.47 -14.66 19.41
N THR A 182 3.73 -13.63 19.03
CA THR A 182 2.29 -13.54 19.29
C THR A 182 1.59 -12.77 18.19
N LEU A 183 0.54 -13.38 17.64
CA LEU A 183 -0.41 -12.77 16.73
C LEU A 183 -1.74 -12.60 17.48
N GLU A 184 -2.13 -11.35 17.76
CA GLU A 184 -3.36 -11.02 18.50
C GLU A 184 -4.41 -10.48 17.54
N PHE A 185 -5.66 -10.90 17.71
CA PHE A 185 -6.77 -10.46 16.85
C PHE A 185 -7.70 -9.55 17.64
N ASN A 186 -7.93 -8.33 17.12
CA ASN A 186 -8.86 -7.38 17.75
C ASN A 186 -10.34 -7.67 17.43
N GLN A 187 -10.60 -8.61 16.52
CA GLN A 187 -11.92 -9.06 16.15
C GLN A 187 -12.06 -10.56 16.35
N THR A 188 -13.27 -11.01 16.68
CA THR A 188 -13.58 -12.44 16.74
C THR A 188 -13.47 -13.03 15.34
N LEU A 189 -12.51 -13.94 15.14
CA LEU A 189 -12.36 -14.64 13.87
C LEU A 189 -13.44 -15.71 13.71
N PRO A 190 -13.94 -15.93 12.48
CA PRO A 190 -14.75 -17.11 12.17
C PRO A 190 -14.00 -18.40 12.50
N LYS A 191 -14.74 -19.44 12.91
CA LYS A 191 -14.15 -20.72 13.34
C LYS A 191 -13.20 -21.34 12.30
N PHE A 192 -13.54 -21.26 11.03
CA PHE A 192 -12.71 -21.83 9.95
C PHE A 192 -11.34 -21.15 9.82
N ILE A 193 -11.25 -19.84 10.10
CA ILE A 193 -9.98 -19.10 10.10
C ILE A 193 -9.11 -19.57 11.27
N ILE A 194 -9.72 -19.75 12.45
CA ILE A 194 -9.03 -20.26 13.64
C ILE A 194 -8.51 -21.67 13.36
N GLU A 195 -9.35 -22.54 12.80
CA GLU A 195 -8.97 -23.92 12.46
C GLU A 195 -7.80 -23.93 11.48
N ARG A 196 -7.82 -23.13 10.39
CA ARG A 196 -6.71 -23.06 9.44
C ARG A 196 -5.41 -22.56 10.08
N LEU A 197 -5.45 -21.43 10.80
CA LEU A 197 -4.27 -20.89 11.51
C LEU A 197 -3.70 -21.85 12.58
N SER A 198 -4.50 -22.77 13.10
CA SER A 198 -4.08 -23.75 14.11
C SER A 198 -3.56 -25.06 13.54
N SER A 199 -3.85 -25.37 12.27
CA SER A 199 -3.66 -26.70 11.69
C SER A 199 -2.56 -26.76 10.63
N VAL A 200 -2.26 -25.64 9.97
CA VAL A 200 -1.29 -25.58 8.88
C VAL A 200 -0.47 -24.29 8.94
N ASP A 201 0.77 -24.38 8.47
CA ASP A 201 1.57 -23.20 8.18
C ASP A 201 0.85 -22.40 7.09
N SER A 202 0.76 -21.09 7.24
CA SER A 202 -0.08 -20.25 6.39
C SER A 202 0.56 -18.91 6.10
N TYR A 203 0.47 -18.47 4.85
CA TYR A 203 0.66 -17.07 4.50
C TYR A 203 -0.52 -16.23 5.03
N VAL A 204 -0.21 -15.10 5.65
CA VAL A 204 -1.19 -14.17 6.22
C VAL A 204 -0.85 -12.74 5.80
N ALA A 205 -1.83 -12.01 5.29
CA ALA A 205 -1.78 -10.56 5.10
C ALA A 205 -2.87 -9.86 5.88
N PHE A 206 -2.54 -8.79 6.58
CA PHE A 206 -3.49 -8.04 7.41
C PHE A 206 -3.13 -6.56 7.52
N VAL A 207 -4.14 -5.73 7.81
CA VAL A 207 -3.93 -4.40 8.36
C VAL A 207 -3.83 -4.51 9.86
N GLY A 208 -2.83 -3.87 10.44
CA GLY A 208 -2.60 -3.96 11.88
C GLY A 208 -1.44 -3.13 12.38
N LYS A 209 -1.07 -3.40 13.63
CA LYS A 209 0.00 -2.68 14.33
C LYS A 209 1.09 -3.64 14.77
N GLN A 210 2.33 -3.17 14.73
CA GLN A 210 3.46 -3.92 15.25
C GLN A 210 3.93 -3.30 16.56
N SER A 211 4.18 -4.14 17.55
CA SER A 211 4.90 -3.78 18.76
C SER A 211 6.28 -4.46 18.76
N ARG A 212 6.93 -4.54 19.93
CA ARG A 212 8.25 -5.16 20.03
C ARG A 212 8.20 -6.66 19.70
N ASN A 213 7.27 -7.41 20.30
CA ASN A 213 7.17 -8.87 20.18
C ASN A 213 5.81 -9.37 19.69
N LYS A 214 4.85 -8.46 19.46
CA LYS A 214 3.50 -8.81 19.04
C LYS A 214 3.12 -8.10 17.74
N ALA A 215 2.38 -8.80 16.89
CA ALA A 215 1.65 -8.22 15.79
C ALA A 215 0.14 -8.29 16.10
N MET A 216 -0.53 -7.15 16.03
CA MET A 216 -1.96 -7.03 16.29
C MET A 216 -2.69 -6.92 14.95
N VAL A 217 -3.62 -7.84 14.71
CA VAL A 217 -4.46 -7.94 13.53
C VAL A 217 -5.75 -7.17 13.79
N ASP A 218 -5.89 -6.05 13.08
CA ASP A 218 -7.12 -5.25 13.10
C ASP A 218 -8.08 -5.73 12.02
N GLU A 219 -7.58 -6.03 10.82
CA GLU A 219 -8.36 -6.53 9.69
C GLU A 219 -7.55 -7.58 8.94
N LEU A 220 -8.05 -8.82 8.90
CA LEU A 220 -7.45 -9.89 8.10
C LEU A 220 -7.81 -9.68 6.63
N LEU A 221 -6.79 -9.61 5.75
CA LEU A 221 -6.96 -9.37 4.32
C LEU A 221 -6.86 -10.67 3.53
N MET A 222 -5.85 -11.49 3.80
CA MET A 222 -5.61 -12.72 3.05
C MET A 222 -5.10 -13.83 3.96
N LEU A 223 -5.51 -15.05 3.65
CA LEU A 223 -5.05 -16.28 4.27
C LEU A 223 -4.88 -17.35 3.18
N ASN A 224 -3.63 -17.72 2.91
CA ASN A 224 -3.24 -18.71 1.91
C ASN A 224 -2.30 -19.76 2.52
N ASP A 225 -1.93 -20.75 1.73
CA ASP A 225 -0.95 -21.76 2.10
C ASP A 225 0.46 -21.15 2.18
N ASP A 226 1.40 -21.88 2.76
CA ASP A 226 2.77 -21.43 3.02
C ASP A 226 3.64 -21.31 1.75
N ASP A 227 3.21 -21.92 0.64
CA ASP A 227 3.82 -21.80 -0.67
C ASP A 227 3.47 -20.48 -1.39
N PHE A 228 2.54 -19.68 -0.84
CA PHE A 228 2.16 -18.41 -1.42
C PHE A 228 3.25 -17.35 -1.20
N ASP A 229 3.71 -16.76 -2.30
CA ASP A 229 4.74 -15.73 -2.27
C ASP A 229 4.23 -14.41 -1.65
N CYS A 230 5.12 -13.76 -0.90
CA CYS A 230 4.90 -12.40 -0.44
C CYS A 230 4.61 -11.43 -1.60
N VAL A 231 3.49 -10.70 -1.49
CA VAL A 231 3.09 -9.75 -2.53
C VAL A 231 3.99 -8.52 -2.48
N SER A 232 4.71 -8.30 -3.58
CA SER A 232 5.53 -7.11 -3.79
C SER A 232 4.69 -5.93 -4.26
N ARG A 233 5.14 -4.72 -3.91
CA ARG A 233 4.54 -3.48 -4.43
C ARG A 233 4.56 -3.53 -5.97
N PRO A 234 3.41 -3.38 -6.64
CA PRO A 234 3.37 -3.28 -8.10
C PRO A 234 4.21 -2.12 -8.62
N THR A 235 4.93 -2.38 -9.71
CA THR A 235 5.72 -1.40 -10.47
C THR A 235 5.41 -1.59 -11.95
N LEU A 236 4.44 -0.83 -12.45
CA LEU A 236 3.94 -0.92 -13.83
C LEU A 236 4.23 0.34 -14.63
N ILE A 237 4.33 1.49 -13.97
CA ILE A 237 4.74 2.78 -14.54
C ILE A 237 6.26 2.86 -14.39
N SER A 238 6.96 3.19 -15.48
CA SER A 238 8.41 3.44 -15.41
C SER A 238 8.69 4.77 -14.72
N GLU A 239 9.75 4.79 -13.92
CA GLU A 239 10.31 6.03 -13.36
C GLU A 239 10.85 6.97 -14.45
#